data_AF-G9X2K4-F1
#
_entry.id   AF-G9X2K4-F1
#
_cell.length_a   1.000
_cell.length_b   1.000
_cell.length_c   1.000
_cell.angle_alpha   90.00
_cell.angle_beta   90.00
_cell.angle_gamma   90.00
#
_symmetry.space_group_name_H-M   'P 1'
#
loop_
_entity.id
_entity.type
_entity.pdbx_description
1 polymer ?
#
loop_
_entity_poly.entity_id
_entity_poly.type
_entity_poly.pdbx_seq_one_letter_code
_entity_poly.pdbx_strand_id
1 'polypeptide(L)'
;MKLKVVIENKSRGLLQIPIIDGDIEVTFNRQGSAGKLQCNIVKGEGLDYQEGNAVAFYVDDDVFFYGYVTSKKRTSDQIIKTTCYDQLFYLKNKDILQYSNWSYSDLLKNICKKNHLLIGAIEDTKFKIPSRVENGKEYFEMLKFASDITLANTNKIYVLFDEKGKISLKSIENMKLDTVIDYDNTGDFDYQTSIEKGVYNRVYLRLLDDDKKEIAHAKAEDLSNISKWGFLNYIDTTNNELLNLDGKAKELLKLLNRKHRSLRIKNAAGDVRVRAGSLVTVNFKDIGDISINSCMLVNSVTHSFSEGCHFMDLDVINNDIAPLILPKKLGNKAKDNSGVGGDKSISSGAKVAINYMVKNIGAPYSQDVSLRLTTHFDCSSAVMRAYQEANLLPKRNYNLTTYSLINDGNFYEINKNQLKPGDICWRIDHMEMYVGDNRTIGAHSPYVPLGYSVLDARAKPFTRFFRVRGV
;
A
#
# COMPACT_ATOMS: atom_id res chain seq x y z
N MET A 1 16.11 36.58 7.93
CA MET A 1 15.04 35.57 8.00
C MET A 1 14.00 36.01 9.02
N LYS A 2 12.75 36.17 8.60
CA LYS A 2 11.58 36.42 9.46
C LYS A 2 10.78 35.14 9.61
N LEU A 3 10.55 34.71 10.84
CA LEU A 3 9.79 33.50 11.16
C LEU A 3 8.46 33.89 11.79
N LYS A 4 7.35 33.33 11.29
CA LYS A 4 6.03 33.62 11.83
C LYS A 4 5.14 32.37 11.79
N VAL A 5 4.59 32.00 12.93
CA VAL A 5 3.55 30.98 13.03
C VAL A 5 2.19 31.65 13.22
N VAL A 6 1.20 31.22 12.46
CA VAL A 6 -0.19 31.70 12.55
C VAL A 6 -1.08 30.49 12.79
N ILE A 7 -1.95 30.58 13.79
CA ILE A 7 -2.93 29.54 14.13
C ILE A 7 -4.33 30.10 13.96
N GLU A 8 -5.19 29.37 13.25
CA GLU A 8 -6.58 29.70 13.06
C GLU A 8 -7.46 28.86 13.99
N ASN A 9 -8.10 29.51 14.97
CA ASN A 9 -9.14 28.89 15.76
C ASN A 9 -10.46 28.90 14.98
N LYS A 10 -10.74 27.80 14.28
CA LYS A 10 -11.96 27.64 13.47
C LYS A 10 -13.27 27.79 14.26
N SER A 11 -13.27 27.44 15.55
CA SER A 11 -14.47 27.53 16.39
C SER A 11 -14.84 28.97 16.75
N ARG A 12 -13.87 29.90 16.68
CA ARG A 12 -14.05 31.32 17.03
C ARG A 12 -13.77 32.29 15.86
N GLY A 13 -13.25 31.79 14.74
CA GLY A 13 -12.85 32.62 13.59
C GLY A 13 -11.67 33.57 13.90
N LEU A 14 -10.87 33.24 14.92
CA LEU A 14 -9.77 34.10 15.39
C LEU A 14 -8.42 33.60 14.85
N LEU A 15 -7.68 34.50 14.22
CA LEU A 15 -6.27 34.29 13.88
C LEU A 15 -5.40 34.71 15.06
N GLN A 16 -4.51 33.82 15.48
CA GLN A 16 -3.62 34.02 16.60
C GLN A 16 -2.17 33.85 16.15
N ILE A 17 -1.29 34.72 16.64
CA ILE A 17 0.16 34.67 16.38
C ILE A 17 0.84 34.34 17.71
N PRO A 18 1.09 33.06 18.00
CA PRO A 18 1.75 32.66 19.24
C PRO A 18 3.22 33.10 19.27
N ILE A 19 3.74 33.31 20.47
CA ILE A 19 5.18 33.41 20.72
C ILE A 19 5.75 32.00 20.70
N ILE A 20 6.79 31.80 19.90
CA ILE A 20 7.53 30.54 19.82
C ILE A 20 8.76 30.64 20.73
N ASP A 21 8.99 29.57 21.50
CA ASP A 21 10.15 29.40 22.35
C ASP A 21 11.11 28.36 21.75
N GLY A 22 12.36 28.77 21.48
CA GLY A 22 13.36 27.93 20.83
C GLY A 22 13.05 27.58 19.36
N ASP A 23 13.39 26.35 18.99
CA ASP A 23 13.50 25.95 17.58
C ASP A 23 12.15 25.53 16.97
N ILE A 24 12.01 25.81 15.66
CA ILE A 24 10.95 25.24 14.83
C ILE A 24 11.56 24.16 13.94
N GLU A 25 11.05 22.94 14.06
CA GLU A 25 11.47 21.81 13.24
C GLU A 25 10.36 21.45 12.26
N VAL A 26 10.73 21.29 10.98
CA VAL A 26 9.82 20.80 9.94
C VAL A 26 10.44 19.61 9.23
N THR A 27 9.83 18.43 9.40
CA THR A 27 10.28 17.19 8.78
C THR A 27 9.39 16.81 7.61
N PHE A 28 9.99 16.53 6.46
CA PHE A 28 9.34 15.94 5.30
C PHE A 28 9.96 14.57 4.98
N ASN A 29 9.14 13.62 4.57
CA ASN A 29 9.58 12.27 4.24
C ASN A 29 8.88 11.79 2.96
N ARG A 30 9.65 11.15 2.08
CA ARG A 30 9.17 10.68 0.77
C ARG A 30 8.27 9.45 0.89
N GLN A 31 8.43 8.64 1.94
CA GLN A 31 7.77 7.36 2.10
C GLN A 31 6.57 7.46 3.05
N GLY A 32 5.38 7.64 2.47
CA GLY A 32 4.10 7.28 3.10
C GLY A 32 3.83 7.94 4.45
N SER A 33 4.31 9.16 4.67
CA SER A 33 4.14 9.89 5.92
C SER A 33 3.84 11.36 5.66
N ALA A 34 3.15 11.96 6.61
CA ALA A 34 2.79 13.36 6.57
C ALA A 34 3.97 14.25 6.97
N GLY A 35 4.10 15.41 6.32
CA GLY A 35 5.00 16.45 6.78
C GLY A 35 4.62 16.89 8.19
N LYS A 36 5.63 17.08 9.04
CA LYS A 36 5.46 17.33 10.47
C LYS A 36 6.13 18.62 10.85
N LEU A 37 5.39 19.52 11.49
CA LEU A 37 5.93 20.70 12.16
C LEU A 37 5.90 20.51 13.67
N GLN A 38 7.00 20.81 14.33
CA GLN A 38 7.10 20.85 15.79
C GLN A 38 7.63 22.20 16.24
N CYS A 39 6.97 22.79 17.22
CA CYS A 39 7.41 24.02 17.85
C CYS A 39 6.93 24.06 19.31
N ASN A 40 7.59 24.85 20.14
CA ASN A 40 7.14 25.12 21.49
C ASN A 40 6.46 26.49 21.53
N ILE A 41 5.23 26.52 22.03
CA ILE A 41 4.40 27.72 22.09
C ILE A 41 4.28 28.16 23.54
N VAL A 42 4.60 29.43 23.82
CA VAL A 42 4.40 30.03 25.14
C VAL A 42 2.92 30.34 25.34
N LYS A 43 2.34 29.86 26.45
CA LYS A 43 0.94 30.14 26.78
C LYS A 43 0.77 31.59 27.27
N GLY A 44 0.44 32.49 26.34
CA GLY A 44 0.03 33.87 26.65
C GLY A 44 -1.45 34.02 27.02
N GLU A 45 -1.81 35.19 27.54
CA GLU A 45 -3.22 35.57 27.75
C GLU A 45 -3.99 35.58 26.42
N GLY A 46 -5.20 35.02 26.41
CA GLY A 46 -6.05 34.95 25.21
C GLY A 46 -5.67 33.91 24.15
N LEU A 47 -4.48 33.29 24.22
CA LEU A 47 -4.09 32.22 23.29
C LEU A 47 -4.99 31.00 23.50
N ASP A 48 -5.75 30.58 22.49
CA ASP A 48 -6.70 29.48 22.61
C ASP A 48 -6.78 28.74 21.28
N TYR A 49 -6.12 27.58 21.22
CA TYR A 49 -6.09 26.73 20.05
C TYR A 49 -6.26 25.26 20.43
N GLN A 50 -6.90 24.54 19.53
CA GLN A 50 -7.32 23.15 19.70
C GLN A 50 -6.75 22.25 18.61
N GLU A 51 -6.72 20.97 18.89
CA GLU A 51 -6.49 19.92 17.92
C GLU A 51 -7.47 20.09 16.74
N GLY A 52 -6.96 20.00 15.52
CA GLY A 52 -7.70 20.27 14.28
C GLY A 52 -7.71 21.73 13.83
N ASN A 53 -7.23 22.68 14.63
CA ASN A 53 -7.02 24.07 14.18
C ASN A 53 -5.92 24.13 13.12
N ALA A 54 -6.10 25.01 12.13
CA ALA A 54 -5.14 25.16 11.05
C ALA A 54 -3.91 25.96 11.52
N VAL A 55 -2.75 25.59 11.02
CA VAL A 55 -1.47 26.24 11.32
C VAL A 55 -0.75 26.53 10.02
N ALA A 56 -0.31 27.78 9.87
CA ALA A 56 0.54 28.22 8.78
C ALA A 56 1.85 28.76 9.36
N PHE A 57 2.96 28.22 8.88
CA PHE A 57 4.30 28.69 9.22
C PHE A 57 4.91 29.39 8.01
N TYR A 58 5.34 30.63 8.23
CA TYR A 58 5.88 31.53 7.25
C TYR A 58 7.38 31.73 7.47
N VAL A 59 8.13 31.72 6.38
CA VAL A 59 9.55 32.07 6.33
C VAL A 59 9.68 33.20 5.32
N ASP A 60 10.15 34.36 5.75
CA ASP A 60 10.28 35.58 4.93
C ASP A 60 8.99 35.93 4.16
N ASP A 61 7.86 35.90 4.89
CA ASP A 61 6.49 36.21 4.42
C ASP A 61 5.88 35.20 3.42
N ASP A 62 6.61 34.14 3.07
CA ASP A 62 6.09 33.01 2.28
C ASP A 62 5.67 31.82 3.15
N VAL A 63 4.51 31.22 2.83
CA VAL A 63 4.06 29.99 3.51
C VAL A 63 5.03 28.86 3.19
N PHE A 64 5.71 28.35 4.21
CA PHE A 64 6.63 27.21 4.12
C PHE A 64 5.93 25.89 4.48
N PHE A 65 5.09 25.91 5.52
CA PHE A 65 4.32 24.77 5.98
C PHE A 65 2.88 25.17 6.29
N TYR A 66 1.93 24.32 5.91
CA TYR A 66 0.52 24.46 6.26
C TYR A 66 -0.03 23.11 6.69
N GLY A 67 -0.69 23.07 7.85
CA GLY A 67 -1.21 21.84 8.40
C GLY A 67 -2.19 22.08 9.54
N TYR A 68 -2.36 21.07 10.38
CA TYR A 68 -3.31 21.09 11.48
C TYR A 68 -2.66 20.64 12.77
N VAL A 69 -3.04 21.27 13.88
CA VAL A 69 -2.62 20.85 15.23
C VAL A 69 -3.13 19.45 15.49
N THR A 70 -2.25 18.51 15.81
CA THR A 70 -2.64 17.11 16.05
C THR A 70 -2.39 16.68 17.49
N SER A 71 -1.40 17.28 18.16
CA SER A 71 -1.19 17.06 19.58
C SER A 71 -0.56 18.28 20.24
N LYS A 72 -0.88 18.44 21.53
CA LYS A 72 -0.27 19.38 22.46
C LYS A 72 0.24 18.61 23.67
N LYS A 73 1.44 18.94 24.12
CA LYS A 73 2.01 18.44 25.37
C LYS A 73 2.50 19.64 26.18
N ARG A 74 2.20 19.68 27.48
CA ARG A 74 2.62 20.76 28.38
C ARG A 74 3.50 20.23 29.50
N THR A 75 4.45 21.04 29.93
CA THR A 75 5.18 20.89 31.20
C THR A 75 4.69 21.92 32.21
N SER A 76 5.25 21.91 33.43
CA SER A 76 4.95 22.89 34.48
C SER A 76 5.20 24.35 34.06
N ASP A 77 6.04 24.56 33.05
CA ASP A 77 6.61 25.87 32.70
C ASP A 77 5.72 26.66 31.73
N GLN A 78 4.45 26.25 31.57
CA GLN A 78 3.47 26.86 30.64
C GLN A 78 3.90 26.87 29.16
N ILE A 79 4.92 26.08 28.81
CA ILE A 79 5.36 25.85 27.43
C ILE A 79 4.57 24.67 26.84
N ILE A 80 4.00 24.88 25.66
CA ILE A 80 3.19 23.90 24.95
C ILE A 80 3.96 23.36 23.73
N LYS A 81 4.52 22.16 23.85
CA LYS A 81 5.06 21.43 22.70
C LYS A 81 3.91 21.04 21.78
N THR A 82 3.89 21.64 20.60
CA THR A 82 2.80 21.51 19.63
C THR A 82 3.30 20.75 18.42
N THR A 83 2.57 19.70 18.03
CA THR A 83 2.87 18.94 16.81
C THR A 83 1.74 19.12 15.81
N CYS A 84 2.11 19.55 14.61
CA CYS A 84 1.20 19.74 13.49
C CYS A 84 1.59 18.79 12.36
N TYR A 85 0.60 18.30 11.62
CA TYR A 85 0.83 17.55 10.38
C TYR A 85 0.11 18.22 9.22
N ASP A 86 0.67 18.08 8.02
CA ASP A 86 0.03 18.51 6.78
C ASP A 86 -1.19 17.63 6.40
N GLN A 87 -1.82 17.91 5.26
CA GLN A 87 -3.01 17.17 4.84
C GLN A 87 -2.77 15.69 4.54
N LEU A 88 -1.53 15.26 4.28
CA LEU A 88 -1.23 13.85 4.07
C LEU A 88 -1.53 13.03 5.33
N PHE A 89 -1.63 13.65 6.51
CA PHE A 89 -2.06 13.00 7.74
C PHE A 89 -3.39 12.26 7.58
N TYR A 90 -4.30 12.79 6.77
CA TYR A 90 -5.61 12.18 6.53
C TYR A 90 -5.56 10.98 5.56
N LEU A 91 -4.43 10.74 4.87
CA LEU A 91 -4.23 9.57 4.02
C LEU A 91 -3.94 8.28 4.81
N LYS A 92 -3.79 8.37 6.14
CA LYS A 92 -3.76 7.19 7.03
C LYS A 92 -5.14 6.54 7.20
N ASN A 93 -6.21 7.20 6.77
CA ASN A 93 -7.56 6.65 6.87
C ASN A 93 -7.69 5.40 6.01
N LYS A 94 -8.54 4.46 6.48
CA LYS A 94 -8.83 3.20 5.80
C LYS A 94 -10.12 3.28 5.02
N ASP A 95 -10.17 2.59 3.88
CA ASP A 95 -11.33 2.60 3.01
C ASP A 95 -11.47 1.30 2.21
N ILE A 96 -12.66 1.12 1.63
CA ILE A 96 -12.94 0.09 0.64
C ILE A 96 -13.09 0.78 -0.72
N LEU A 97 -12.19 0.47 -1.65
CA LEU A 97 -12.17 1.09 -2.97
C LEU A 97 -12.00 0.02 -4.05
N GLN A 98 -12.87 0.09 -5.06
CA GLN A 98 -12.71 -0.68 -6.29
C GLN A 98 -12.44 0.29 -7.43
N TYR A 99 -11.40 0.01 -8.21
CA TYR A 99 -11.04 0.82 -9.37
C TYR A 99 -10.50 -0.06 -10.48
N SER A 100 -10.68 0.39 -11.71
CA SER A 100 -10.19 -0.29 -12.92
C SER A 100 -9.72 0.75 -13.92
N ASN A 101 -8.58 0.49 -14.57
CA ASN A 101 -7.97 1.37 -15.56
C ASN A 101 -7.72 2.80 -15.06
N TRP A 102 -7.44 2.96 -13.77
CA TRP A 102 -7.02 4.24 -13.20
C TRP A 102 -5.51 4.36 -13.22
N SER A 103 -5.00 5.56 -13.51
CA SER A 103 -3.59 5.88 -13.25
C SER A 103 -3.35 6.17 -11.77
N TYR A 104 -2.08 6.25 -11.36
CA TYR A 104 -1.73 6.69 -10.00
C TYR A 104 -2.26 8.11 -9.73
N SER A 105 -2.16 9.00 -10.72
CA SER A 105 -2.75 10.34 -10.65
C SER A 105 -4.29 10.32 -10.53
N ASP A 106 -4.98 9.43 -11.24
CA ASP A 106 -6.44 9.30 -11.17
C ASP A 106 -6.87 8.79 -9.80
N LEU A 107 -6.18 7.78 -9.26
CA LEU A 107 -6.42 7.24 -7.94
C LEU A 107 -6.27 8.32 -6.86
N LEU A 108 -5.17 9.10 -6.91
CA LEU A 108 -4.93 10.19 -5.99
C LEU A 108 -6.04 11.24 -6.05
N LYS A 109 -6.41 11.70 -7.25
CA LYS A 109 -7.48 12.70 -7.44
C LYS A 109 -8.82 12.22 -6.87
N ASN A 110 -9.16 10.95 -7.07
CA ASN A 110 -10.41 10.38 -6.55
C ASN A 110 -10.39 10.26 -5.02
N ILE A 111 -9.28 9.83 -4.42
CA ILE A 111 -9.12 9.77 -2.96
C ILE A 111 -9.24 11.18 -2.37
N CYS A 112 -8.53 12.17 -2.92
CA CYS A 112 -8.60 13.54 -2.43
C CYS A 112 -10.01 14.11 -2.56
N LYS A 113 -10.69 13.91 -3.70
CA LYS A 113 -12.07 14.37 -3.93
C LYS A 113 -13.04 13.74 -2.93
N LYS A 114 -12.97 12.43 -2.71
CA LYS A 114 -13.84 11.69 -1.78
C LYS A 114 -13.69 12.17 -0.33
N ASN A 115 -12.48 12.56 0.08
CA ASN A 115 -12.17 12.98 1.45
C ASN A 115 -12.10 14.51 1.62
N HIS A 116 -12.56 15.28 0.63
CA HIS A 116 -12.53 16.75 0.64
C HIS A 116 -11.13 17.35 0.91
N LEU A 117 -10.08 16.67 0.43
CA LEU A 117 -8.69 17.13 0.54
C LEU A 117 -8.36 18.07 -0.63
N LEU A 118 -7.60 19.11 -0.34
CA LEU A 118 -7.19 20.08 -1.35
C LEU A 118 -6.07 19.50 -2.22
N ILE A 119 -6.24 19.60 -3.54
CA ILE A 119 -5.26 19.15 -4.52
C ILE A 119 -4.46 20.33 -5.07
N GLY A 120 -3.19 20.10 -5.30
CA GLY A 120 -2.27 21.01 -5.99
C GLY A 120 -1.95 20.51 -7.39
N ALA A 121 -0.68 20.64 -7.79
CA ALA A 121 -0.21 20.14 -9.07
C ALA A 121 -0.10 18.60 -9.02
N ILE A 122 -0.86 17.91 -9.88
CA ILE A 122 -0.81 16.44 -10.03
C ILE A 122 -0.45 16.13 -11.48
N GLU A 123 0.79 15.68 -11.69
CA GLU A 123 1.26 15.21 -12.99
C GLU A 123 0.57 13.91 -13.39
N ASP A 124 0.28 13.76 -14.69
CA ASP A 124 -0.31 12.54 -15.23
C ASP A 124 0.74 11.42 -15.31
N THR A 125 0.52 10.35 -14.55
CA THR A 125 1.45 9.22 -14.49
C THR A 125 1.31 8.26 -15.66
N LYS A 126 0.27 8.43 -16.51
CA LYS A 126 -0.04 7.71 -17.77
C LYS A 126 -0.30 6.21 -17.66
N PHE A 127 0.46 5.47 -16.85
CA PHE A 127 0.29 4.03 -16.66
C PHE A 127 -1.07 3.72 -16.04
N LYS A 128 -1.81 2.79 -16.63
CA LYS A 128 -3.14 2.36 -16.17
C LYS A 128 -3.01 1.09 -15.35
N ILE A 129 -3.44 1.18 -14.09
CA ILE A 129 -3.38 0.08 -13.14
C ILE A 129 -4.53 -0.90 -13.45
N PRO A 130 -4.26 -2.22 -13.50
CA PRO A 130 -5.30 -3.24 -13.66
C PRO A 130 -6.39 -3.14 -12.59
N SER A 131 -7.54 -3.77 -12.85
CA SER A 131 -8.67 -3.79 -11.92
C SER A 131 -8.28 -4.34 -10.55
N ARG A 132 -8.66 -3.62 -9.49
CA ARG A 132 -8.31 -3.95 -8.11
C ARG A 132 -9.46 -3.62 -7.15
N VAL A 133 -9.50 -4.41 -6.08
CA VAL A 133 -10.34 -4.18 -4.90
C VAL A 133 -9.41 -4.03 -3.71
N GLU A 134 -9.40 -2.86 -3.10
CA GLU A 134 -8.68 -2.57 -1.88
C GLU A 134 -9.68 -2.61 -0.72
N ASN A 135 -9.52 -3.57 0.20
CA ASN A 135 -10.47 -3.79 1.30
C ASN A 135 -9.85 -3.38 2.63
N GLY A 136 -10.36 -2.29 3.23
CA GLY A 136 -9.95 -1.83 4.56
C GLY A 136 -8.48 -1.42 4.65
N LYS A 137 -7.87 -1.01 3.53
CA LYS A 137 -6.47 -0.56 3.48
C LYS A 137 -6.37 0.94 3.70
N GLU A 138 -5.23 1.38 4.19
CA GLU A 138 -4.94 2.81 4.31
C GLU A 138 -4.72 3.42 2.92
N TYR A 139 -5.12 4.67 2.70
CA TYR A 139 -4.88 5.33 1.42
C TYR A 139 -3.38 5.39 1.09
N PHE A 140 -2.51 5.59 2.08
CA PHE A 140 -1.06 5.51 1.87
C PHE A 140 -0.60 4.16 1.31
N GLU A 141 -1.18 3.05 1.74
CA GLU A 141 -0.87 1.72 1.19
C GLU A 141 -1.34 1.57 -0.25
N MET A 142 -2.55 2.05 -0.55
CA MET A 142 -3.11 2.05 -1.92
C MET A 142 -2.25 2.89 -2.86
N LEU A 143 -1.85 4.09 -2.43
CA LEU A 143 -1.03 5.03 -3.18
C LEU A 143 0.41 4.52 -3.34
N LYS A 144 0.97 3.89 -2.31
CA LYS A 144 2.29 3.23 -2.39
C LYS A 144 2.29 2.12 -3.40
N PHE A 145 1.26 1.26 -3.41
CA PHE A 145 1.11 0.23 -4.43
C PHE A 145 1.03 0.83 -5.84
N ALA A 146 0.23 1.88 -6.01
CA ALA A 146 0.09 2.58 -7.29
C ALA A 146 1.40 3.21 -7.77
N SER A 147 2.19 3.78 -6.86
CA SER A 147 3.54 4.27 -7.13
C SER A 147 4.48 3.13 -7.55
N ASP A 148 4.51 2.02 -6.79
CA ASP A 148 5.41 0.89 -7.04
C ASP A 148 5.13 0.22 -8.40
N ILE A 149 3.85 -0.02 -8.73
CA ILE A 149 3.48 -0.63 -10.03
C ILE A 149 3.76 0.32 -11.19
N THR A 150 3.55 1.63 -11.00
CA THR A 150 3.87 2.64 -12.02
C THR A 150 5.38 2.67 -12.26
N LEU A 151 6.20 2.68 -11.21
CA LEU A 151 7.66 2.61 -11.32
C LEU A 151 8.10 1.34 -12.06
N ALA A 152 7.57 0.17 -11.67
CA ALA A 152 7.94 -1.11 -12.27
C ALA A 152 7.63 -1.21 -13.77
N ASN A 153 6.63 -0.47 -14.28
CA ASN A 153 6.21 -0.52 -15.68
C ASN A 153 6.72 0.66 -16.52
N THR A 154 7.06 1.78 -15.90
CA THR A 154 7.44 3.01 -16.63
C THR A 154 8.87 3.46 -16.35
N ASN A 155 9.53 2.91 -15.33
CA ASN A 155 10.80 3.38 -14.75
C ASN A 155 10.77 4.86 -14.30
N LYS A 156 9.59 5.46 -14.12
CA LYS A 156 9.43 6.83 -13.65
C LYS A 156 9.06 6.86 -12.17
N ILE A 157 9.75 7.73 -11.42
CA ILE A 157 9.50 7.93 -10.00
C ILE A 157 8.68 9.21 -9.84
N TYR A 158 7.54 9.08 -9.17
CA TYR A 158 6.70 10.20 -8.77
C TYR A 158 6.72 10.33 -7.25
N VAL A 159 6.69 11.57 -6.76
CA VAL A 159 6.70 11.90 -5.34
C VAL A 159 5.38 12.54 -4.97
N LEU A 160 4.71 11.93 -3.98
CA LEU A 160 3.54 12.47 -3.32
C LEU A 160 3.99 13.34 -2.13
N PHE A 161 3.54 14.59 -2.08
CA PHE A 161 3.86 15.52 -1.00
C PHE A 161 2.76 16.57 -0.83
N ASP A 162 2.77 17.29 0.29
CA ASP A 162 1.93 18.48 0.50
C ASP A 162 2.72 19.76 0.17
N GLU A 163 2.17 20.57 -0.72
CA GLU A 163 2.69 21.88 -1.11
C GLU A 163 1.78 22.97 -0.54
N LYS A 164 2.15 23.51 0.63
CA LYS A 164 1.46 24.64 1.29
C LYS A 164 -0.03 24.38 1.52
N GLY A 165 -0.38 23.17 1.97
CA GLY A 165 -1.76 22.75 2.21
C GLY A 165 -2.46 22.28 0.94
N LYS A 166 -1.73 21.71 -0.01
CA LYS A 166 -2.29 21.12 -1.23
C LYS A 166 -1.52 19.87 -1.60
N ILE A 167 -2.21 18.74 -1.65
CA ILE A 167 -1.61 17.45 -2.01
C ILE A 167 -1.22 17.48 -3.49
N SER A 168 0.06 17.26 -3.75
CA SER A 168 0.69 17.35 -5.07
C SER A 168 1.45 16.07 -5.41
N LEU A 169 1.59 15.82 -6.70
CA LEU A 169 2.30 14.67 -7.26
C LEU A 169 3.18 15.14 -8.42
N LYS A 170 4.50 15.00 -8.29
CA LYS A 170 5.47 15.42 -9.31
C LYS A 170 6.50 14.33 -9.61
N SER A 171 6.98 14.27 -10.85
CA SER A 171 8.14 13.47 -11.22
C SER A 171 9.40 14.00 -10.55
N ILE A 172 10.29 13.11 -10.11
CA ILE A 172 11.59 13.52 -9.53
C ILE A 172 12.43 14.37 -10.51
N GLU A 173 12.24 14.17 -11.82
CA GLU A 173 12.93 14.92 -12.87
C GLU A 173 12.57 16.43 -12.81
N ASN A 174 11.34 16.73 -12.41
CA ASN A 174 10.82 18.10 -12.24
C ASN A 174 11.05 18.65 -10.81
N MET A 175 11.72 17.89 -9.95
CA MET A 175 12.06 18.29 -8.56
C MET A 175 13.58 18.47 -8.38
N LYS A 176 14.32 18.68 -9.47
CA LYS A 176 15.75 18.97 -9.42
C LYS A 176 15.99 20.42 -9.01
N LEU A 177 16.89 20.60 -8.05
CA LEU A 177 17.32 21.90 -7.56
C LEU A 177 18.77 22.18 -7.96
N ASP A 178 19.12 23.47 -7.98
CA ASP A 178 20.47 23.98 -8.18
C ASP A 178 21.32 23.97 -6.90
N THR A 179 20.73 23.58 -5.76
CA THR A 179 21.40 23.42 -4.47
C THR A 179 22.53 22.39 -4.57
N VAL A 180 23.74 22.83 -4.21
CA VAL A 180 24.94 22.00 -4.08
C VAL A 180 25.26 21.85 -2.60
N ILE A 181 25.52 20.63 -2.17
CA ILE A 181 25.89 20.28 -0.80
C ILE A 181 27.30 19.71 -0.81
N ASP A 182 28.19 20.37 -0.08
CA ASP A 182 29.61 20.05 0.03
C ASP A 182 30.13 20.34 1.45
N TYR A 183 31.44 20.16 1.66
CA TYR A 183 32.05 20.37 2.97
C TYR A 183 31.97 21.81 3.47
N ASP A 184 31.87 22.79 2.59
CA ASP A 184 31.88 24.21 2.97
C ASP A 184 30.53 24.65 3.53
N ASN A 185 29.46 23.93 3.18
CA ASN A 185 28.10 24.24 3.61
C ASN A 185 27.43 23.13 4.44
N THR A 186 28.21 22.17 4.94
CA THR A 186 27.75 21.07 5.79
C THR A 186 28.46 21.12 7.14
N GLY A 187 27.70 21.06 8.23
CA GLY A 187 28.30 20.99 9.57
C GLY A 187 28.92 19.62 9.89
N ASP A 188 28.21 18.53 9.58
CA ASP A 188 28.67 17.15 9.84
C ASP A 188 27.97 16.14 8.91
N PHE A 189 28.42 14.89 8.86
CA PHE A 189 27.71 13.82 8.18
C PHE A 189 27.93 12.46 8.86
N ASP A 190 26.90 11.63 8.88
CA ASP A 190 26.99 10.23 9.27
C ASP A 190 27.07 9.36 8.01
N TYR A 191 28.24 8.77 7.78
CA TYR A 191 28.42 7.74 6.76
C TYR A 191 28.61 6.36 7.42
N GLN A 192 27.79 5.39 7.03
CA GLN A 192 27.88 4.02 7.54
C GLN A 192 27.96 3.03 6.38
N THR A 193 28.83 2.03 6.54
CA THR A 193 28.85 0.84 5.68
C THR A 193 28.62 -0.42 6.52
N SER A 194 27.88 -1.38 5.98
CA SER A 194 27.56 -2.62 6.71
C SER A 194 27.34 -3.82 5.78
N ILE A 195 27.67 -5.00 6.28
CA ILE A 195 27.31 -6.30 5.70
C ILE A 195 26.42 -7.13 6.65
N GLU A 196 25.99 -6.55 7.78
CA GLU A 196 25.27 -7.26 8.84
C GLU A 196 23.91 -7.79 8.39
N LYS A 197 23.19 -7.02 7.56
CA LYS A 197 21.83 -7.32 7.12
C LYS A 197 21.69 -7.10 5.62
N GLY A 198 20.91 -7.95 4.96
CA GLY A 198 20.56 -7.80 3.55
C GLY A 198 21.71 -7.97 2.55
N VAL A 199 22.90 -8.40 3.01
CA VAL A 199 24.07 -8.64 2.15
C VAL A 199 24.31 -10.14 2.04
N TYR A 200 24.34 -10.65 0.81
CA TYR A 200 24.51 -12.07 0.52
C TYR A 200 25.42 -12.26 -0.69
N ASN A 201 26.48 -13.05 -0.53
CA ASN A 201 27.44 -13.39 -1.58
C ASN A 201 27.18 -14.77 -2.22
N ARG A 202 26.13 -15.46 -1.77
CA ARG A 202 25.53 -16.60 -2.45
C ARG A 202 24.00 -16.51 -2.41
N VAL A 203 23.38 -16.84 -3.53
CA VAL A 203 21.92 -17.01 -3.67
C VAL A 203 21.65 -18.45 -4.10
N TYR A 204 20.78 -19.14 -3.35
CA TYR A 204 20.34 -20.50 -3.62
C TYR A 204 18.81 -20.54 -3.69
N LEU A 205 18.28 -20.78 -4.88
CA LEU A 205 16.84 -20.81 -5.12
C LEU A 205 16.39 -22.24 -5.38
N ARG A 206 15.29 -22.65 -4.76
CA ARG A 206 14.72 -24.00 -4.92
C ARG A 206 13.35 -23.91 -5.58
N LEU A 207 13.11 -24.76 -6.56
CA LEU A 207 11.80 -25.03 -7.10
C LEU A 207 11.24 -26.28 -6.44
N LEU A 208 10.13 -26.12 -5.75
CA LEU A 208 9.41 -27.19 -5.10
C LEU A 208 8.18 -27.57 -5.93
N ASP A 209 7.86 -28.85 -5.98
CA ASP A 209 6.55 -29.32 -6.45
C ASP A 209 5.46 -29.09 -5.38
N ASP A 210 4.24 -29.52 -5.68
CA ASP A 210 3.09 -29.38 -4.79
C ASP A 210 3.23 -30.21 -3.49
N ASP A 211 4.04 -31.26 -3.52
CA ASP A 211 4.38 -32.10 -2.36
C ASP A 211 5.61 -31.58 -1.59
N LYS A 212 6.07 -30.36 -1.89
CA LYS A 212 7.23 -29.68 -1.31
C LYS A 212 8.56 -30.38 -1.56
N LYS A 213 8.61 -31.29 -2.52
CA LYS A 213 9.86 -31.94 -2.95
C LYS A 213 10.57 -31.03 -3.94
N GLU A 214 11.88 -30.93 -3.80
CA GLU A 214 12.71 -30.14 -4.69
C GLU A 214 12.82 -30.82 -6.06
N ILE A 215 12.41 -30.11 -7.10
CA ILE A 215 12.43 -30.58 -8.49
C ILE A 215 13.48 -29.85 -9.33
N ALA A 216 13.89 -28.64 -8.94
CA ALA A 216 15.02 -27.93 -9.53
C ALA A 216 15.62 -26.94 -8.53
N HIS A 217 16.84 -26.49 -8.80
CA HIS A 217 17.47 -25.40 -8.05
C HIS A 217 18.36 -24.57 -8.96
N ALA A 218 18.64 -23.35 -8.51
CA ALA A 218 19.66 -22.48 -9.10
C ALA A 218 20.56 -21.93 -8.01
N LYS A 219 21.83 -21.74 -8.37
CA LYS A 219 22.86 -21.20 -7.47
C LYS A 219 23.65 -20.12 -8.20
N ALA A 220 23.83 -18.98 -7.54
CA ALA A 220 24.77 -17.94 -7.96
C ALA A 220 25.65 -17.56 -6.77
N GLU A 221 26.96 -17.41 -6.98
CA GLU A 221 27.90 -17.06 -5.91
C GLU A 221 29.04 -16.16 -6.40
N ASP A 222 29.64 -15.44 -5.47
CA ASP A 222 30.85 -14.64 -5.69
C ASP A 222 31.95 -15.09 -4.75
N LEU A 223 32.91 -15.85 -5.30
CA LEU A 223 34.03 -16.40 -4.56
C LEU A 223 34.94 -15.29 -3.99
N SER A 224 35.07 -14.14 -4.67
CA SER A 224 35.91 -13.04 -4.19
C SER A 224 35.34 -12.43 -2.93
N ASN A 225 34.03 -12.16 -2.90
CA ASN A 225 33.37 -11.62 -1.73
C ASN A 225 33.19 -12.67 -0.62
N ILE A 226 33.09 -13.96 -0.95
CA ILE A 226 33.14 -15.04 0.05
C ILE A 226 34.49 -15.04 0.77
N SER A 227 35.61 -14.89 0.05
CA SER A 227 36.93 -14.80 0.67
C SER A 227 37.10 -13.55 1.54
N LYS A 228 36.44 -12.43 1.19
CA LYS A 228 36.54 -11.16 1.93
C LYS A 228 35.61 -11.06 3.15
N TRP A 229 34.37 -11.53 3.03
CA TRP A 229 33.31 -11.30 4.02
C TRP A 229 32.88 -12.57 4.76
N GLY A 230 33.42 -13.73 4.38
CA GLY A 230 32.91 -15.03 4.82
C GLY A 230 31.66 -15.45 4.04
N PHE A 231 31.13 -16.63 4.35
CA PHE A 231 30.01 -17.21 3.60
C PHE A 231 28.65 -16.65 4.03
N LEU A 232 27.97 -15.92 3.13
CA LEU A 232 26.67 -15.29 3.37
C LEU A 232 25.65 -15.78 2.34
N ASN A 233 24.78 -16.70 2.76
CA ASN A 233 23.87 -17.41 1.86
C ASN A 233 22.41 -16.96 2.02
N TYR A 234 21.79 -16.55 0.91
CA TYR A 234 20.35 -16.34 0.82
C TYR A 234 19.68 -17.56 0.21
N ILE A 235 18.71 -18.12 0.93
CA ILE A 235 17.91 -19.25 0.46
C ILE A 235 16.46 -18.80 0.32
N ASP A 236 15.86 -19.11 -0.83
CA ASP A 236 14.42 -18.96 -1.00
C ASP A 236 13.85 -20.06 -1.90
N THR A 237 12.55 -20.26 -1.79
CA THR A 237 11.83 -21.35 -2.43
C THR A 237 10.64 -20.81 -3.19
N THR A 238 10.38 -21.36 -4.38
CA THR A 238 9.17 -21.10 -5.17
C THR A 238 8.60 -22.43 -5.64
N ASN A 239 7.30 -22.48 -5.95
CA ASN A 239 6.74 -23.53 -6.80
C ASN A 239 6.46 -23.06 -8.22
N ASN A 240 6.81 -21.81 -8.59
CA ASN A 240 6.55 -21.24 -9.91
C ASN A 240 7.49 -21.80 -10.98
N GLU A 241 7.03 -22.82 -11.71
CA GLU A 241 7.74 -23.46 -12.82
C GLU A 241 8.04 -22.50 -13.99
N LEU A 242 7.29 -21.41 -14.13
CA LEU A 242 7.52 -20.41 -15.19
C LEU A 242 8.67 -19.45 -14.88
N LEU A 243 9.20 -19.48 -13.66
CA LEU A 243 10.27 -18.59 -13.25
C LEU A 243 11.63 -19.10 -13.73
N ASN A 244 12.37 -18.25 -14.45
CA ASN A 244 13.77 -18.52 -14.77
C ASN A 244 14.64 -18.40 -13.49
N LEU A 245 14.87 -19.53 -12.81
CA LEU A 245 15.60 -19.60 -11.54
C LEU A 245 17.05 -19.11 -11.66
N ASP A 246 17.76 -19.51 -12.71
CA ASP A 246 19.16 -19.09 -12.94
C ASP A 246 19.28 -17.59 -13.18
N GLY A 247 18.42 -17.05 -14.04
CA GLY A 247 18.33 -15.60 -14.27
C GLY A 247 18.04 -14.87 -12.96
N LYS A 248 17.07 -15.37 -12.19
CA LYS A 248 16.66 -14.76 -10.92
C LYS A 248 17.74 -14.80 -9.85
N ALA A 249 18.44 -15.92 -9.72
CA ALA A 249 19.55 -16.07 -8.78
C ALA A 249 20.68 -15.08 -9.10
N LYS A 250 21.02 -14.89 -10.38
CA LYS A 250 22.03 -13.92 -10.83
C LYS A 250 21.59 -12.47 -10.59
N GLU A 251 20.33 -12.13 -10.86
CA GLU A 251 19.77 -10.80 -10.57
C GLU A 251 19.81 -10.48 -9.08
N LEU A 252 19.34 -11.41 -8.24
CA LEU A 252 19.35 -11.25 -6.79
C LEU A 252 20.79 -11.13 -6.26
N LEU A 253 21.73 -11.94 -6.77
CA LEU A 253 23.12 -11.82 -6.39
C LEU A 253 23.68 -10.43 -6.72
N LYS A 254 23.40 -9.88 -7.91
CA LYS A 254 23.83 -8.51 -8.26
C LYS A 254 23.28 -7.44 -7.31
N LEU A 255 22.06 -7.62 -6.81
CA LEU A 255 21.41 -6.66 -5.91
C LEU A 255 21.91 -6.77 -4.46
N LEU A 256 22.15 -8.00 -3.99
CA LEU A 256 22.42 -8.34 -2.58
C LEU A 256 23.92 -8.48 -2.28
N ASN A 257 24.77 -8.77 -3.26
CA ASN A 257 26.22 -8.96 -3.08
C ASN A 257 26.97 -7.62 -3.10
N ARG A 258 26.54 -6.69 -2.25
CA ARG A 258 27.17 -5.37 -2.09
C ARG A 258 27.00 -4.90 -0.66
N LYS A 259 27.99 -4.15 -0.14
CA LYS A 259 27.86 -3.50 1.16
C LYS A 259 26.65 -2.56 1.15
N HIS A 260 25.89 -2.56 2.23
CA HIS A 260 24.88 -1.54 2.45
C HIS A 260 25.60 -0.24 2.88
N ARG A 261 25.27 0.88 2.24
CA ARG A 261 25.76 2.21 2.56
C ARG A 261 24.61 3.16 2.87
N SER A 262 24.76 3.96 3.90
CA SER A 262 23.83 5.05 4.24
C SER A 262 24.61 6.34 4.48
N LEU A 263 24.05 7.46 4.03
CA LEU A 263 24.59 8.78 4.27
C LEU A 263 23.48 9.68 4.80
N ARG A 264 23.71 10.25 5.98
CA ARG A 264 22.91 11.34 6.53
C ARG A 264 23.78 12.57 6.65
N ILE A 265 23.37 13.65 5.98
CA ILE A 265 24.02 14.95 6.04
C ILE A 265 23.40 15.72 7.21
N LYS A 266 24.21 16.31 8.07
CA LYS A 266 23.76 17.03 9.27
C LYS A 266 24.12 18.50 9.20
N ASN A 267 23.21 19.33 9.67
CA ASN A 267 23.43 20.76 9.84
C ASN A 267 23.96 21.43 8.55
N ALA A 268 23.43 21.02 7.40
CA ALA A 268 23.73 21.68 6.13
C ALA A 268 23.02 23.04 6.05
N ALA A 269 23.62 23.99 5.33
CA ALA A 269 23.02 25.30 5.10
C ALA A 269 21.61 25.15 4.49
N GLY A 270 20.64 25.84 5.08
CA GLY A 270 19.25 25.66 4.75
C GLY A 270 18.84 26.24 3.40
N ASP A 271 18.09 25.47 2.61
CA ASP A 271 17.35 25.92 1.44
C ASP A 271 15.88 25.49 1.58
N VAL A 272 14.97 26.48 1.64
CA VAL A 272 13.53 26.27 1.84
C VAL A 272 12.85 25.54 0.69
N ARG A 273 13.51 25.41 -0.47
CA ARG A 273 12.98 24.65 -1.62
C ARG A 273 13.26 23.17 -1.50
N VAL A 274 14.29 22.78 -0.73
CA VAL A 274 14.66 21.38 -0.54
C VAL A 274 13.57 20.68 0.25
N ARG A 275 13.03 19.60 -0.31
CA ARG A 275 12.00 18.75 0.30
C ARG A 275 12.28 17.29 0.01
N ALA A 276 11.65 16.39 0.77
CA ALA A 276 11.71 14.97 0.45
C ALA A 276 11.15 14.72 -0.97
N GLY A 277 11.94 14.04 -1.81
CA GLY A 277 11.71 13.87 -3.23
C GLY A 277 12.53 14.79 -4.15
N SER A 278 13.19 15.80 -3.61
CA SER A 278 14.05 16.71 -4.40
C SER A 278 15.34 16.02 -4.83
N LEU A 279 15.86 16.41 -5.99
CA LEU A 279 17.21 16.03 -6.42
C LEU A 279 18.17 17.19 -6.15
N VAL A 280 19.18 16.93 -5.31
CA VAL A 280 20.24 17.91 -4.95
C VAL A 280 21.60 17.36 -5.33
N THR A 281 22.56 18.23 -5.66
CA THR A 281 23.92 17.78 -5.97
C THR A 281 24.69 17.62 -4.68
N VAL A 282 25.27 16.44 -4.45
CA VAL A 282 26.14 16.18 -3.29
C VAL A 282 27.56 15.93 -3.79
N ASN A 283 28.51 16.68 -3.24
CA ASN A 283 29.92 16.60 -3.58
C ASN A 283 30.76 16.42 -2.31
N PHE A 284 30.95 15.16 -1.90
CA PHE A 284 31.84 14.80 -0.80
C PHE A 284 32.93 13.86 -1.31
N LYS A 285 34.18 14.24 -1.10
CA LYS A 285 35.34 13.44 -1.49
C LYS A 285 35.83 12.61 -0.32
N ASP A 286 36.07 11.33 -0.57
CA ASP A 286 36.74 10.42 0.36
C ASP A 286 36.04 10.30 1.73
N ILE A 287 34.70 10.18 1.73
CA ILE A 287 33.87 10.00 2.94
C ILE A 287 34.05 8.62 3.61
N GLY A 288 34.91 7.77 3.08
CA GLY A 288 35.10 6.40 3.51
C GLY A 288 35.63 5.54 2.36
N ASP A 289 34.84 4.56 1.93
CA ASP A 289 35.21 3.67 0.81
C ASP A 289 34.77 4.18 -0.58
N ILE A 290 34.16 5.38 -0.65
CA ILE A 290 33.70 6.03 -1.88
C ILE A 290 33.90 7.55 -1.83
N SER A 291 33.88 8.17 -3.01
CA SER A 291 33.65 9.61 -3.20
C SER A 291 32.29 9.81 -3.88
N ILE A 292 31.54 10.84 -3.49
CA ILE A 292 30.25 11.19 -4.07
C ILE A 292 30.40 12.49 -4.85
N ASN A 293 30.07 12.44 -6.13
CA ASN A 293 29.85 13.63 -6.95
C ASN A 293 28.69 13.33 -7.90
N SER A 294 27.46 13.40 -7.38
CA SER A 294 26.26 13.03 -8.14
C SER A 294 25.02 13.74 -7.60
N CYS A 295 23.96 13.80 -8.42
CA CYS A 295 22.65 14.17 -7.92
C CYS A 295 22.10 13.05 -7.04
N MET A 296 21.73 13.38 -5.81
CA MET A 296 21.12 12.47 -4.86
C MET A 296 19.66 12.85 -4.62
N LEU A 297 18.83 11.83 -4.44
CA LEU A 297 17.43 11.98 -4.07
C LEU A 297 17.32 12.15 -2.57
N VAL A 298 16.70 13.24 -2.13
CA VAL A 298 16.40 13.49 -0.72
C VAL A 298 15.26 12.54 -0.30
N ASN A 299 15.55 11.55 0.52
CA ASN A 299 14.55 10.61 1.02
C ASN A 299 13.82 11.17 2.25
N SER A 300 14.52 11.90 3.11
CA SER A 300 13.96 12.67 4.22
C SER A 300 14.73 13.99 4.38
N VAL A 301 14.05 15.02 4.87
CA VAL A 301 14.68 16.27 5.31
C VAL A 301 14.05 16.76 6.59
N THR A 302 14.85 17.23 7.52
CA THR A 302 14.40 18.02 8.67
C THR A 302 15.01 19.41 8.58
N HIS A 303 14.18 20.43 8.44
CA HIS A 303 14.60 21.82 8.53
C HIS A 303 14.48 22.29 9.97
N SER A 304 15.54 22.90 10.47
CA SER A 304 15.60 23.50 11.81
C SER A 304 15.80 25.00 11.67
N PHE A 305 14.88 25.76 12.27
CA PHE A 305 14.92 27.23 12.28
C PHE A 305 15.13 27.71 13.72
N SER A 306 16.25 28.38 13.97
CA SER A 306 16.64 28.85 15.30
C SER A 306 17.44 30.14 15.21
N GLU A 307 17.15 31.12 16.06
CA GLU A 307 17.93 32.38 16.22
C GLU A 307 18.29 33.11 14.90
N GLY A 308 17.44 33.00 13.88
CA GLY A 308 17.68 33.61 12.56
C GLY A 308 18.55 32.79 11.60
N CYS A 309 18.95 31.58 12.00
CA CYS A 309 19.61 30.57 11.19
C CYS A 309 18.62 29.50 10.68
N HIS A 310 18.94 28.92 9.52
CA HIS A 310 18.20 27.82 8.91
C HIS A 310 19.20 26.72 8.54
N PHE A 311 18.99 25.53 9.10
CA PHE A 311 19.77 24.35 8.80
C PHE A 311 18.88 23.20 8.33
N MET A 312 19.50 22.22 7.69
CA MET A 312 18.81 21.02 7.24
C MET A 312 19.62 19.74 7.44
N ASP A 313 18.94 18.74 7.97
CA ASP A 313 19.42 17.36 8.05
C ASP A 313 18.78 16.55 6.93
N LEU A 314 19.57 15.82 6.16
CA LEU A 314 19.12 15.13 4.94
C LEU A 314 19.52 13.66 4.96
N ASP A 315 18.54 12.78 4.77
CA ASP A 315 18.82 11.40 4.35
C ASP A 315 18.78 11.34 2.83
N VAL A 316 19.92 11.05 2.21
CA VAL A 316 20.09 11.09 0.75
C VAL A 316 20.31 9.69 0.17
N ILE A 317 19.80 9.45 -1.03
CA ILE A 317 19.92 8.15 -1.71
C ILE A 317 20.29 8.31 -3.19
N ASN A 318 21.08 7.37 -3.70
CA ASN A 318 21.39 7.16 -5.12
C ASN A 318 21.63 5.66 -5.36
N ASN A 319 22.35 5.30 -6.43
CA ASN A 319 22.63 3.89 -6.75
C ASN A 319 23.59 3.21 -5.74
N ASP A 320 24.55 3.97 -5.18
CA ASP A 320 25.58 3.48 -4.26
C ASP A 320 25.15 3.58 -2.80
N ILE A 321 24.38 4.62 -2.47
CA ILE A 321 23.81 4.90 -1.16
C ILE A 321 22.32 4.66 -1.26
N ALA A 322 21.87 3.51 -0.80
CA ALA A 322 20.48 3.12 -0.87
C ALA A 322 20.06 2.53 0.48
N PRO A 323 18.80 2.71 0.90
CA PRO A 323 18.30 2.10 2.11
C PRO A 323 18.43 0.59 2.03
N LEU A 324 18.51 -0.07 3.19
CA LEU A 324 18.64 -1.52 3.28
C LEU A 324 17.58 -2.22 2.41
N ILE A 325 18.02 -3.00 1.44
CA ILE A 325 17.13 -3.80 0.60
C ILE A 325 17.07 -5.20 1.16
N LEU A 326 15.93 -5.55 1.75
CA LEU A 326 15.65 -6.94 2.09
C LEU A 326 15.04 -7.64 0.86
N PRO A 327 15.52 -8.84 0.50
CA PRO A 327 14.97 -9.57 -0.63
C PRO A 327 13.50 -9.91 -0.38
N LYS A 328 12.63 -9.53 -1.33
CA LYS A 328 11.24 -9.98 -1.33
C LYS A 328 11.23 -11.49 -1.58
N LYS A 329 10.40 -12.22 -0.83
CA LYS A 329 10.19 -13.64 -1.10
C LYS A 329 9.75 -13.86 -2.54
N LEU A 330 10.27 -14.91 -3.15
CA LEU A 330 9.89 -15.39 -4.46
C LEU A 330 8.38 -15.58 -4.51
N GLY A 331 7.80 -15.11 -5.60
CA GLY A 331 6.42 -15.44 -5.91
C GLY A 331 6.32 -16.95 -6.14
N ASN A 332 5.38 -17.58 -5.47
CA ASN A 332 4.91 -18.91 -5.83
C ASN A 332 4.15 -18.84 -7.17
N LYS A 333 3.82 -19.99 -7.77
CA LYS A 333 2.78 -20.07 -8.82
C LYS A 333 1.69 -19.12 -8.37
N ALA A 334 1.24 -18.26 -9.28
CA ALA A 334 0.03 -17.51 -9.03
C ALA A 334 -0.98 -18.56 -8.57
N LYS A 335 -1.36 -18.51 -7.28
CA LYS A 335 -2.62 -19.14 -6.89
C LYS A 335 -3.59 -18.50 -7.86
N ASP A 336 -4.27 -19.31 -8.65
CA ASP A 336 -5.39 -18.85 -9.43
C ASP A 336 -6.16 -17.91 -8.51
N ASN A 337 -6.14 -16.62 -8.82
CA ASN A 337 -6.31 -15.56 -7.84
C ASN A 337 -7.81 -15.35 -7.60
N SER A 338 -8.49 -16.42 -7.23
CA SER A 338 -9.73 -16.45 -6.48
C SER A 338 -9.36 -16.52 -4.98
N GLY A 339 -8.58 -15.55 -4.52
CA GLY A 339 -8.15 -15.40 -3.14
C GLY A 339 -8.94 -14.30 -2.44
N VAL A 340 -10.08 -14.63 -1.87
CA VAL A 340 -10.63 -13.91 -0.72
C VAL A 340 -10.30 -14.77 0.51
N GLY A 341 -9.62 -14.15 1.47
CA GLY A 341 -9.10 -14.81 2.67
C GLY A 341 -10.18 -15.42 3.57
N GLY A 342 -9.75 -16.39 4.38
CA GLY A 342 -10.57 -17.06 5.39
C GLY A 342 -10.12 -18.49 5.59
N ASP A 343 -9.09 -18.68 6.42
CA ASP A 343 -8.60 -20.01 6.83
C ASP A 343 -9.61 -20.66 7.78
N LYS A 344 -10.27 -21.73 7.32
CA LYS A 344 -10.90 -22.81 8.08
C LYS A 344 -11.36 -23.89 7.08
N SER A 345 -10.47 -24.84 6.78
CA SER A 345 -10.80 -26.18 6.26
C SER A 345 -11.99 -26.24 5.28
N ILE A 346 -11.86 -25.58 4.12
CA ILE A 346 -12.76 -25.80 2.97
C ILE A 346 -12.24 -27.04 2.25
N SER A 347 -13.05 -28.07 2.07
CA SER A 347 -12.60 -29.24 1.31
C SER A 347 -12.39 -28.89 -0.17
N SER A 348 -11.58 -29.71 -0.85
CA SER A 348 -11.14 -29.44 -2.24
C SER A 348 -12.30 -29.15 -3.18
N GLY A 349 -13.42 -29.87 -3.06
CA GLY A 349 -14.60 -29.70 -3.91
C GLY A 349 -15.37 -28.39 -3.66
N ALA A 350 -15.59 -27.99 -2.40
CA ALA A 350 -16.23 -26.71 -2.08
C ALA A 350 -15.41 -25.52 -2.60
N LYS A 351 -14.08 -25.63 -2.56
CA LYS A 351 -13.19 -24.61 -3.11
C LYS A 351 -13.31 -24.49 -4.63
N VAL A 352 -13.40 -25.61 -5.35
CA VAL A 352 -13.60 -25.60 -6.82
C VAL A 352 -14.94 -24.97 -7.18
N ALA A 353 -16.01 -25.32 -6.44
CA ALA A 353 -17.34 -24.74 -6.68
C ALA A 353 -17.35 -23.22 -6.45
N ILE A 354 -16.72 -22.74 -5.36
CA ILE A 354 -16.58 -21.30 -5.12
C ILE A 354 -15.76 -20.63 -6.24
N ASN A 355 -14.63 -21.23 -6.65
CA ASN A 355 -13.79 -20.68 -7.72
C ASN A 355 -14.56 -20.54 -9.03
N TYR A 356 -15.40 -21.53 -9.36
CA TYR A 356 -16.28 -21.45 -10.52
C TYR A 356 -17.23 -20.25 -10.44
N MET A 357 -17.88 -20.05 -9.30
CA MET A 357 -18.77 -18.90 -9.09
C MET A 357 -18.02 -17.57 -9.22
N VAL A 358 -16.82 -17.48 -8.63
CA VAL A 358 -15.96 -16.27 -8.67
C VAL A 358 -15.50 -15.96 -10.10
N LYS A 359 -15.10 -16.97 -10.88
CA LYS A 359 -14.69 -16.82 -12.28
C LYS A 359 -15.81 -16.29 -13.17
N ASN A 360 -17.06 -16.56 -12.81
CA ASN A 360 -18.23 -16.16 -13.59
C ASN A 360 -18.92 -14.89 -13.06
N ILE A 361 -18.30 -14.17 -12.11
CA ILE A 361 -18.85 -12.89 -11.63
C ILE A 361 -19.03 -11.93 -12.81
N GLY A 362 -20.18 -11.27 -12.86
CA GLY A 362 -20.58 -10.39 -13.97
C GLY A 362 -21.35 -11.11 -15.08
N ALA A 363 -21.46 -12.44 -15.05
CA ALA A 363 -22.28 -13.17 -16.01
C ALA A 363 -23.77 -12.78 -15.88
N PRO A 364 -24.50 -12.56 -16.98
CA PRO A 364 -25.85 -12.01 -16.92
C PRO A 364 -26.86 -13.04 -16.40
N TYR A 365 -27.94 -12.54 -15.78
CA TYR A 365 -29.02 -13.39 -15.29
C TYR A 365 -29.96 -13.81 -16.42
N SER A 366 -30.39 -15.06 -16.45
CA SER A 366 -31.50 -15.50 -17.32
C SER A 366 -32.17 -16.75 -16.76
N GLN A 367 -33.49 -16.86 -16.90
CA GLN A 367 -34.24 -18.10 -16.63
C GLN A 367 -34.42 -18.97 -17.90
N ASP A 368 -34.01 -18.46 -19.06
CA ASP A 368 -34.08 -19.21 -20.31
C ASP A 368 -33.14 -20.44 -20.26
N VAL A 369 -33.68 -21.61 -20.59
CA VAL A 369 -32.95 -22.89 -20.49
C VAL A 369 -31.76 -22.94 -21.45
N SER A 370 -31.88 -22.36 -22.65
CA SER A 370 -30.82 -22.36 -23.66
C SER A 370 -29.65 -21.45 -23.27
N LEU A 371 -29.95 -20.29 -22.68
CA LEU A 371 -28.94 -19.32 -22.24
C LEU A 371 -28.20 -19.78 -20.97
N ARG A 372 -28.90 -20.44 -20.04
CA ARG A 372 -28.31 -20.94 -18.78
C ARG A 372 -27.30 -22.07 -18.95
N LEU A 373 -27.35 -22.79 -20.07
CA LEU A 373 -26.40 -23.86 -20.39
C LEU A 373 -25.05 -23.33 -20.91
N THR A 374 -24.97 -22.04 -21.24
CA THR A 374 -23.80 -21.46 -21.91
C THR A 374 -23.25 -20.28 -21.13
N THR A 375 -23.92 -19.13 -21.21
CA THR A 375 -23.37 -17.80 -20.88
C THR A 375 -24.08 -17.09 -19.74
N HIS A 376 -25.29 -17.54 -19.38
CA HIS A 376 -26.12 -16.91 -18.35
C HIS A 376 -26.31 -17.83 -17.13
N PHE A 377 -26.80 -17.26 -16.04
CA PHE A 377 -27.14 -17.99 -14.83
C PHE A 377 -28.49 -17.56 -14.25
N ASP A 378 -29.20 -18.48 -13.63
CA ASP A 378 -30.16 -18.19 -12.57
C ASP A 378 -29.62 -18.70 -11.22
N CYS A 379 -30.40 -18.53 -10.15
CA CYS A 379 -29.95 -18.88 -8.81
C CYS A 379 -29.59 -20.37 -8.66
N SER A 380 -30.36 -21.29 -9.26
CA SER A 380 -30.11 -22.72 -9.12
C SER A 380 -29.08 -23.26 -10.12
N SER A 381 -29.05 -22.75 -11.36
CA SER A 381 -28.03 -23.14 -12.36
C SER A 381 -26.63 -22.65 -12.00
N ALA A 382 -26.49 -21.51 -11.33
CA ALA A 382 -25.21 -21.06 -10.79
C ALA A 382 -24.64 -22.07 -9.80
N VAL A 383 -25.45 -22.45 -8.80
CA VAL A 383 -25.09 -23.44 -7.78
C VAL A 383 -24.83 -24.81 -8.40
N MET A 384 -25.70 -25.27 -9.30
CA MET A 384 -25.56 -26.56 -9.98
C MET A 384 -24.25 -26.65 -10.77
N ARG A 385 -23.96 -25.66 -11.62
CA ARG A 385 -22.78 -25.66 -12.49
C ARG A 385 -21.50 -25.55 -11.66
N ALA A 386 -21.52 -24.82 -10.56
CA ALA A 386 -20.42 -24.75 -9.62
C ALA A 386 -20.06 -26.12 -9.04
N TYR A 387 -21.04 -26.89 -8.57
CA TYR A 387 -20.76 -28.24 -8.05
C TYR A 387 -20.49 -29.28 -9.15
N GLN A 388 -21.03 -29.11 -10.36
CA GLN A 388 -20.67 -29.95 -11.51
C GLN A 388 -19.20 -29.74 -11.91
N GLU A 389 -18.71 -28.50 -11.89
CA GLU A 389 -17.29 -28.19 -12.09
C GLU A 389 -16.42 -28.87 -11.03
N ALA A 390 -16.88 -28.87 -9.78
CA ALA A 390 -16.24 -29.55 -8.66
C ALA A 390 -16.35 -31.09 -8.70
N ASN A 391 -17.02 -31.67 -9.71
CA ASN A 391 -17.37 -33.10 -9.79
C ASN A 391 -18.15 -33.63 -8.57
N LEU A 392 -18.93 -32.75 -7.91
CA LEU A 392 -19.78 -33.08 -6.77
C LEU A 392 -21.24 -33.32 -7.15
N LEU A 393 -21.64 -32.94 -8.37
CA LEU A 393 -22.95 -33.24 -8.94
C LEU A 393 -22.79 -33.89 -10.32
N PRO A 394 -23.75 -34.73 -10.76
CA PRO A 394 -23.70 -35.35 -12.07
C PRO A 394 -23.70 -34.31 -13.20
N LYS A 395 -22.84 -34.48 -14.20
CA LYS A 395 -22.72 -33.58 -15.37
C LYS A 395 -23.79 -33.82 -16.45
N ARG A 396 -24.51 -34.93 -16.39
CA ARG A 396 -25.55 -35.32 -17.37
C ARG A 396 -26.83 -35.73 -16.63
N ASN A 397 -27.99 -35.48 -17.26
CA ASN A 397 -29.32 -35.86 -16.76
C ASN A 397 -29.60 -35.38 -15.32
N TYR A 398 -29.07 -34.22 -14.96
CA TYR A 398 -29.23 -33.63 -13.63
C TYR A 398 -29.68 -32.18 -13.76
N ASN A 399 -30.78 -31.84 -13.09
CA ASN A 399 -31.36 -30.50 -13.12
C ASN A 399 -31.75 -30.08 -11.71
N LEU A 400 -30.99 -29.12 -11.16
CA LEU A 400 -31.26 -28.55 -9.86
C LEU A 400 -32.09 -27.26 -10.02
N THR A 401 -33.17 -27.19 -9.26
CA THR A 401 -34.04 -26.01 -9.14
C THR A 401 -34.10 -25.60 -7.67
N THR A 402 -34.57 -24.38 -7.41
CA THR A 402 -34.86 -23.93 -6.04
C THR A 402 -35.76 -24.90 -5.29
N TYR A 403 -36.76 -25.48 -5.95
CA TYR A 403 -37.67 -26.43 -5.32
C TYR A 403 -37.09 -27.84 -5.16
N SER A 404 -36.31 -28.32 -6.14
CA SER A 404 -35.78 -29.69 -6.10
C SER A 404 -34.67 -29.88 -5.07
N LEU A 405 -33.93 -28.82 -4.69
CA LEU A 405 -32.85 -28.91 -3.70
C LEU A 405 -33.28 -29.61 -2.40
N ILE A 406 -34.50 -29.33 -1.91
CA ILE A 406 -35.00 -29.85 -0.63
C ILE A 406 -35.08 -31.38 -0.61
N ASN A 407 -35.37 -31.98 -1.77
CA ASN A 407 -35.58 -33.41 -1.93
C ASN A 407 -34.42 -34.08 -2.71
N ASP A 408 -33.34 -33.34 -2.98
CA ASP A 408 -32.22 -33.84 -3.76
C ASP A 408 -31.28 -34.67 -2.87
N GLY A 409 -31.11 -35.95 -3.23
CA GLY A 409 -30.31 -36.90 -2.45
C GLY A 409 -28.82 -36.54 -2.34
N ASN A 410 -28.32 -35.62 -3.16
CA ASN A 410 -26.92 -35.15 -3.10
C ASN A 410 -26.71 -34.10 -2.00
N PHE A 411 -27.76 -33.60 -1.35
CA PHE A 411 -27.67 -32.60 -0.31
C PHE A 411 -28.21 -33.12 1.03
N TYR A 412 -27.79 -32.48 2.11
CA TYR A 412 -28.41 -32.62 3.42
C TYR A 412 -28.48 -31.27 4.11
N GLU A 413 -29.52 -31.09 4.93
CA GLU A 413 -29.75 -29.85 5.66
C GLU A 413 -28.81 -29.73 6.85
N ILE A 414 -28.33 -28.51 7.10
CA ILE A 414 -27.45 -28.14 8.21
C ILE A 414 -28.03 -26.94 8.96
N ASN A 415 -27.60 -26.75 10.21
CA ASN A 415 -27.94 -25.54 10.96
C ASN A 415 -27.08 -24.34 10.49
N LYS A 416 -27.61 -23.12 10.61
CA LYS A 416 -26.90 -21.88 10.23
C LYS A 416 -25.52 -21.74 10.87
N ASN A 417 -25.40 -22.11 12.15
CA ASN A 417 -24.14 -22.05 12.88
C ASN A 417 -23.08 -23.07 12.41
N GLN A 418 -23.45 -24.01 11.53
CA GLN A 418 -22.55 -25.00 10.92
C GLN A 418 -22.07 -24.57 9.53
N LEU A 419 -22.47 -23.39 9.04
CA LEU A 419 -22.11 -22.88 7.73
C LEU A 419 -20.59 -22.82 7.52
N LYS A 420 -20.16 -23.41 6.41
CA LYS A 420 -18.81 -23.38 5.88
C LYS A 420 -18.86 -22.90 4.43
N PRO A 421 -17.79 -22.24 3.95
CA PRO A 421 -17.73 -21.84 2.55
C PRO A 421 -18.00 -23.05 1.64
N GLY A 422 -18.89 -22.86 0.67
CA GLY A 422 -19.36 -23.90 -0.23
C GLY A 422 -20.67 -24.56 0.24
N ASP A 423 -21.30 -24.11 1.31
CA ASP A 423 -22.67 -24.49 1.66
C ASP A 423 -23.71 -23.60 0.94
N ILE A 424 -24.93 -24.10 0.78
CA ILE A 424 -26.03 -23.37 0.13
C ILE A 424 -26.87 -22.68 1.21
N CYS A 425 -27.12 -21.39 1.01
CA CYS A 425 -28.13 -20.62 1.72
C CYS A 425 -29.38 -20.58 0.87
N TRP A 426 -30.52 -21.02 1.41
CA TRP A 426 -31.74 -21.27 0.64
C TRP A 426 -32.98 -20.64 1.27
N ARG A 427 -33.91 -20.20 0.42
CA ARG A 427 -35.30 -19.85 0.74
C ARG A 427 -36.19 -20.25 -0.45
N ILE A 428 -37.51 -20.19 -0.27
CA ILE A 428 -38.49 -20.77 -1.21
C ILE A 428 -38.36 -20.32 -2.67
N ASP A 429 -37.90 -19.09 -2.91
CA ASP A 429 -37.76 -18.50 -4.25
C ASP A 429 -36.30 -18.26 -4.67
N HIS A 430 -35.30 -18.57 -3.81
CA HIS A 430 -33.91 -18.19 -4.08
C HIS A 430 -32.86 -19.05 -3.37
N MET A 431 -31.69 -19.22 -3.99
CA MET A 431 -30.54 -19.88 -3.37
C MET A 431 -29.21 -19.23 -3.77
N GLU A 432 -28.23 -19.30 -2.86
CA GLU A 432 -26.87 -18.81 -3.09
C GLU A 432 -25.85 -19.67 -2.36
N MET A 433 -24.59 -19.58 -2.78
CA MET A 433 -23.48 -20.27 -2.13
C MET A 433 -22.83 -19.37 -1.08
N TYR A 434 -22.64 -19.87 0.14
CA TYR A 434 -21.91 -19.19 1.20
C TYR A 434 -20.41 -19.22 0.92
N VAL A 435 -19.72 -18.09 1.11
CA VAL A 435 -18.27 -17.95 0.82
C VAL A 435 -17.44 -17.54 2.03
N GLY A 436 -18.04 -17.49 3.22
CA GLY A 436 -17.37 -17.05 4.45
C GLY A 436 -17.59 -15.57 4.76
N ASP A 437 -17.21 -15.15 5.98
CA ASP A 437 -17.28 -13.77 6.48
C ASP A 437 -18.62 -13.06 6.21
N ASN A 438 -19.74 -13.74 6.50
CA ASN A 438 -21.09 -13.19 6.29
C ASN A 438 -21.38 -12.82 4.82
N ARG A 439 -20.78 -13.53 3.85
CA ARG A 439 -20.99 -13.30 2.42
C ARG A 439 -21.48 -14.55 1.70
N THR A 440 -22.23 -14.32 0.63
CA THR A 440 -22.68 -15.32 -0.33
C THR A 440 -22.38 -14.86 -1.75
N ILE A 441 -22.42 -15.79 -2.71
CA ILE A 441 -22.28 -15.54 -4.13
C ILE A 441 -23.43 -16.23 -4.89
N GLY A 442 -24.05 -15.53 -5.82
CA GLY A 442 -25.14 -16.08 -6.63
C GLY A 442 -25.78 -15.08 -7.58
N ALA A 443 -26.76 -15.55 -8.34
CA ALA A 443 -27.43 -14.77 -9.38
C ALA A 443 -28.79 -14.30 -8.83
N HIS A 444 -28.91 -13.01 -8.53
CA HIS A 444 -29.98 -12.49 -7.66
C HIS A 444 -31.29 -12.19 -8.39
N SER A 445 -31.21 -11.57 -9.57
CA SER A 445 -32.39 -11.14 -10.33
C SER A 445 -32.00 -10.81 -11.77
N PRO A 446 -32.97 -10.65 -12.70
CA PRO A 446 -32.71 -10.22 -14.08
C PRO A 446 -31.87 -8.96 -14.23
N TYR A 447 -31.83 -8.10 -13.21
CA TYR A 447 -31.12 -6.82 -13.22
C TYR A 447 -29.76 -6.85 -12.51
N VAL A 448 -29.42 -7.97 -11.86
CA VAL A 448 -28.19 -8.12 -11.08
C VAL A 448 -27.44 -9.35 -11.56
N PRO A 449 -26.28 -9.19 -12.22
CA PRO A 449 -25.49 -10.32 -12.68
C PRO A 449 -24.96 -11.16 -11.51
N LEU A 450 -24.40 -12.33 -11.81
CA LEU A 450 -23.75 -13.17 -10.81
C LEU A 450 -22.74 -12.35 -10.00
N GLY A 451 -22.86 -12.34 -8.67
CA GLY A 451 -22.02 -11.47 -7.83
C GLY A 451 -22.09 -11.80 -6.35
N TYR A 452 -21.30 -11.06 -5.57
CA TYR A 452 -21.30 -11.18 -4.11
C TYR A 452 -22.47 -10.43 -3.48
N SER A 453 -22.96 -10.98 -2.37
CA SER A 453 -23.92 -10.33 -1.48
C SER A 453 -23.62 -10.62 -0.01
N VAL A 454 -24.27 -9.88 0.88
CA VAL A 454 -24.17 -10.08 2.33
C VAL A 454 -25.21 -11.13 2.76
N LEU A 455 -24.83 -12.08 3.60
CA LEU A 455 -25.73 -13.12 4.10
C LEU A 455 -26.77 -12.52 5.06
N ASP A 456 -26.29 -11.82 6.09
CA ASP A 456 -27.12 -11.07 7.04
C ASP A 456 -27.35 -9.62 6.54
N ALA A 457 -28.51 -9.03 6.80
CA ALA A 457 -28.99 -7.73 6.26
C ALA A 457 -29.75 -7.78 4.91
N ARG A 458 -30.51 -8.86 4.67
CA ARG A 458 -31.43 -8.99 3.52
C ARG A 458 -32.87 -8.71 3.93
N ALA A 459 -33.64 -8.04 3.07
CA ALA A 459 -35.09 -7.86 3.25
C ALA A 459 -35.86 -9.19 3.31
N LYS A 460 -35.37 -10.23 2.62
CA LYS A 460 -35.89 -11.60 2.66
C LYS A 460 -34.74 -12.55 3.06
N PRO A 461 -34.61 -12.96 4.33
CA PRO A 461 -33.50 -13.80 4.78
C PRO A 461 -33.58 -15.22 4.21
N PHE A 462 -32.45 -15.92 4.19
CA PHE A 462 -32.43 -17.36 3.93
C PHE A 462 -32.96 -18.12 5.14
N THR A 463 -33.78 -19.14 4.90
CA THR A 463 -34.50 -19.87 5.93
C THR A 463 -33.93 -21.26 6.19
N ARG A 464 -33.23 -21.85 5.22
CA ARG A 464 -32.64 -23.20 5.31
C ARG A 464 -31.24 -23.21 4.72
N PHE A 465 -30.40 -24.14 5.18
CA PHE A 465 -29.00 -24.24 4.78
C PHE A 465 -28.67 -25.68 4.42
N PHE A 466 -27.95 -25.88 3.32
CA PHE A 466 -27.67 -27.22 2.80
C PHE A 466 -26.19 -27.41 2.53
N ARG A 467 -25.69 -28.62 2.76
CA ARG A 467 -24.34 -29.05 2.36
C ARG A 467 -24.44 -30.16 1.33
N VAL A 468 -23.62 -30.10 0.29
CA VAL A 468 -23.51 -31.18 -0.69
C VAL A 468 -22.75 -32.36 -0.08
N ARG A 469 -23.16 -33.58 -0.40
CA ARG A 469 -22.50 -34.82 0.03
C ARG A 469 -21.19 -35.00 -0.75
N GLY A 470 -20.17 -35.56 -0.12
CA GLY A 470 -18.84 -35.76 -0.72
C GLY A 470 -17.87 -34.58 -0.57
N VAL A 471 -18.23 -33.59 0.26
CA VAL A 471 -17.41 -32.41 0.63
C VAL A 471 -16.86 -32.55 2.04
#